data_AF-A0AAQ4QYA1-F1
#
_entry.id   AF-A0AAQ4QYA1-F1
#
_cell.length_a   1.000
_cell.length_b   1.000
_cell.length_c   1.000
_cell.angle_alpha   90.00
_cell.angle_beta   90.00
_cell.angle_gamma   90.00
#
_symmetry.space_group_name_H-M   'P 1'
#
loop_
_entity.id
_entity.type
_entity.pdbx_description
1 polymer ?
#
loop_
_entity_poly.entity_id
_entity_poly.type
_entity_poly.pdbx_seq_one_letter_code
_entity_poly.pdbx_strand_id
1 'polypeptide(L)'
;TFYGKNQTKYFVTCFDILDTCCSHLAVCPQAWWVTDTVSTDLWGRWEWKDSNWNYTSVINPEDLQAVQATSVLACVFAVLSLFVFVAQLFTLPKGQRFTFTGILQLIACLCVMIAASVYTAKPPPSSQEEGRYGHSYVLAWISFVLTFILAVTYLILRKKSE
;
A
#
# COMPACT_ATOMS: atom_id res chain seq x y z
N THR A 1 -37.34 2.01 -0.13
CA THR A 1 -36.24 1.06 0.16
C THR A 1 -35.28 0.82 -1.01
N PHE A 2 -35.71 0.92 -2.28
CA PHE A 2 -34.83 0.74 -3.46
C PHE A 2 -33.78 1.86 -3.66
N TYR A 3 -34.09 3.10 -3.24
CA TYR A 3 -33.19 4.25 -3.37
C TYR A 3 -31.94 4.14 -2.48
N GLY A 4 -32.09 3.60 -1.25
CA GLY A 4 -30.98 3.41 -0.31
C GLY A 4 -29.97 2.35 -0.76
N LYS A 5 -30.43 1.23 -1.34
CA LYS A 5 -29.55 0.14 -1.81
C LYS A 5 -28.63 0.55 -2.96
N ASN A 6 -29.02 1.53 -3.78
CA ASN A 6 -28.15 2.05 -4.84
C ASN A 6 -27.16 3.09 -4.32
N GLN A 7 -27.59 3.98 -3.41
CA GLN A 7 -26.71 4.98 -2.77
C GLN A 7 -25.55 4.33 -2.01
N THR A 8 -25.82 3.26 -1.23
CA THR A 8 -24.75 2.51 -0.53
C THR A 8 -23.75 1.86 -1.50
N LYS A 9 -24.19 1.44 -2.69
CA LYS A 9 -23.28 0.83 -3.70
C LYS A 9 -22.33 1.84 -4.30
N TYR A 10 -22.80 3.04 -4.63
CA TYR A 10 -21.95 4.11 -5.15
C TYR A 10 -20.96 4.59 -4.09
N PHE A 11 -21.41 4.72 -2.84
CA PHE A 11 -20.55 5.07 -1.73
C PHE A 11 -19.40 4.05 -1.55
N VAL A 12 -19.71 2.75 -1.50
CA VAL A 12 -18.69 1.69 -1.38
C VAL A 12 -17.74 1.68 -2.58
N THR A 13 -18.25 1.85 -3.80
CA THR A 13 -17.42 1.90 -5.02
C THR A 13 -16.46 3.09 -5.02
N CYS A 14 -16.92 4.28 -4.61
CA CYS A 14 -16.04 5.46 -4.50
C CYS A 14 -14.97 5.28 -3.42
N PHE A 15 -15.34 4.62 -2.32
CA PHE A 15 -14.41 4.36 -1.21
C PHE A 15 -13.35 3.30 -1.60
N ASP A 16 -13.73 2.27 -2.35
CA ASP A 16 -12.80 1.28 -2.92
C ASP A 16 -11.84 1.92 -3.94
N ILE A 17 -12.31 2.86 -4.77
CA ILE A 17 -11.44 3.60 -5.70
C ILE A 17 -10.39 4.40 -4.92
N LEU A 18 -10.82 5.12 -3.89
CA LEU A 18 -9.93 5.91 -3.04
C LEU A 18 -8.88 5.03 -2.36
N ASP A 19 -9.30 3.91 -1.78
CA ASP A 19 -8.41 2.94 -1.13
C ASP A 19 -7.42 2.31 -2.12
N THR A 20 -7.90 1.95 -3.31
CA THR A 20 -7.05 1.41 -4.38
C THR A 20 -5.96 2.41 -4.75
N CYS A 21 -6.32 3.69 -4.95
CA CYS A 21 -5.34 4.75 -5.23
C CYS A 21 -4.32 4.91 -4.10
N CYS A 22 -4.77 5.01 -2.85
CA CYS A 22 -3.88 5.14 -1.69
C CYS A 22 -2.91 3.96 -1.54
N SER A 23 -3.41 2.74 -1.75
CA SER A 23 -2.61 1.52 -1.65
C SER A 23 -1.55 1.43 -2.75
N HIS A 24 -1.87 1.85 -3.98
CA HIS A 24 -0.89 1.91 -5.07
C HIS A 24 0.24 2.89 -4.76
N LEU A 25 -0.10 4.05 -4.17
CA LEU A 25 0.89 5.03 -3.74
C LEU A 25 1.77 4.50 -2.60
N ALA A 26 1.24 3.69 -1.69
CA ALA A 26 2.00 3.07 -0.61
C ALA A 26 2.99 1.99 -1.09
N VAL A 27 2.68 1.32 -2.20
CA VAL A 27 3.54 0.28 -2.81
C VAL A 27 4.71 0.91 -3.58
N CYS A 28 4.62 2.17 -3.99
CA CYS A 28 5.73 2.87 -4.64
C CYS A 28 6.96 2.91 -3.69
N PRO A 29 8.15 2.49 -4.15
CA PRO A 29 9.33 2.33 -3.30
C PRO A 29 9.99 3.65 -2.84
N GLN A 30 9.31 4.79 -3.02
CA GLN A 30 9.88 6.10 -2.82
C GLN A 30 9.77 6.54 -1.35
N ALA A 31 10.87 7.02 -0.77
CA ALA A 31 10.91 7.76 0.49
C ALA A 31 10.29 6.99 1.69
N TRP A 32 10.81 5.80 1.98
CA TRP A 32 10.40 5.04 3.17
C TRP A 32 10.96 5.65 4.46
N TRP A 33 12.14 6.25 4.36
CA TRP A 33 12.80 6.97 5.46
C TRP A 33 13.41 8.25 4.94
N VAL A 34 13.09 9.37 5.59
CA VAL A 34 13.55 10.69 5.18
C VAL A 34 14.17 11.41 6.38
N THR A 35 15.36 11.93 6.19
CA THR A 35 16.10 12.83 7.09
C THR A 35 16.41 14.10 6.30
N ASP A 36 16.70 15.22 6.97
CA ASP A 36 16.96 16.52 6.32
C ASP A 36 18.09 16.48 5.27
N THR A 37 19.00 15.51 5.37
CA THR A 37 20.15 15.32 4.47
C THR A 37 20.16 13.98 3.73
N VAL A 38 19.19 13.10 4.00
CA VAL A 38 19.20 11.71 3.49
C VAL A 38 17.77 11.26 3.15
N SER A 39 17.54 10.87 1.90
CA SER A 39 16.31 10.15 1.51
C SER A 39 16.65 8.70 1.21
N THR A 40 16.10 7.76 1.97
CA THR A 40 16.37 6.32 1.79
C THR A 40 15.18 5.65 1.11
N ASP A 41 15.45 5.09 -0.06
CA ASP A 41 14.56 4.20 -0.78
C ASP A 41 14.94 2.73 -0.49
N LEU A 42 14.06 1.81 -0.86
CA LEU A 42 14.30 0.37 -0.65
C LEU A 42 15.49 -0.20 -1.46
N TRP A 43 15.88 0.52 -2.52
CA TRP A 43 16.89 0.10 -3.50
C TRP A 43 18.19 0.91 -3.41
N GLY A 44 18.18 2.02 -2.68
CA GLY A 44 19.33 2.92 -2.57
C GLY A 44 19.05 4.10 -1.65
N ARG A 45 20.09 4.85 -1.36
CA ARG A 45 20.06 6.00 -0.45
C ARG A 45 20.59 7.23 -1.17
N TRP A 46 19.81 8.30 -1.12
CA TRP A 46 20.18 9.62 -1.61
C TRP A 46 20.85 10.41 -0.50
N GLU A 47 22.17 10.52 -0.62
CA GLU A 47 23.11 11.40 0.07
C GLU A 47 23.02 12.88 -0.34
N TRP A 48 22.58 13.82 0.49
CA TRP A 48 22.89 15.23 0.21
C TRP A 48 24.34 15.53 0.65
N LYS A 49 25.27 15.57 -0.31
CA LYS A 49 26.69 15.90 -0.09
C LYS A 49 27.16 16.94 -1.10
N ASP A 50 27.95 17.91 -0.64
CA ASP A 50 28.60 18.91 -1.49
C ASP A 50 27.64 19.65 -2.45
N SER A 51 26.46 20.04 -1.96
CA SER A 51 25.40 20.71 -2.74
C SER A 51 24.82 19.89 -3.90
N ASN A 52 25.00 18.56 -3.88
CA ASN A 52 24.44 17.66 -4.88
C ASN A 52 23.82 16.41 -4.23
N TRP A 53 22.79 15.86 -4.87
CA TRP A 53 22.20 14.59 -4.48
C TRP A 53 23.04 13.45 -5.04
N ASN A 54 23.76 12.74 -4.19
CA ASN A 54 24.56 11.59 -4.56
C ASN A 54 23.81 10.28 -4.26
N TYR A 55 23.59 9.45 -5.27
CA TYR A 55 22.97 8.14 -5.11
C TYR A 55 24.02 7.13 -4.63
N THR A 56 23.78 6.52 -3.47
CA THR A 56 24.61 5.47 -2.89
C THR A 56 23.82 4.18 -2.74
N SER A 57 24.43 3.04 -3.07
CA SER A 57 23.81 1.73 -2.87
C SER A 57 23.67 1.42 -1.39
N VAL A 58 22.67 0.61 -1.04
CA VAL A 58 22.42 0.23 0.36
C VAL A 58 23.60 -0.57 0.93
N ILE A 59 24.06 -0.17 2.11
CA ILE A 59 25.30 -0.68 2.74
C ILE A 59 25.18 -2.17 3.12
N ASN A 60 23.99 -2.65 3.49
CA ASN A 60 23.71 -4.04 3.84
C ASN A 60 22.56 -4.62 2.99
N PRO A 61 22.87 -5.28 1.86
CA PRO A 61 21.84 -5.85 0.98
C PRO A 61 21.12 -7.06 1.58
N GLU A 62 21.78 -7.84 2.45
CA GLU A 62 21.21 -9.03 3.08
C GLU A 62 20.05 -8.71 4.03
N ASP A 63 20.17 -7.61 4.77
CA ASP A 63 19.15 -7.18 5.72
C ASP A 63 17.86 -6.78 4.98
N LEU A 64 17.95 -6.10 3.84
CA LEU A 64 16.79 -5.59 3.11
C LEU A 64 16.23 -6.56 2.07
N GLN A 65 16.85 -7.71 1.86
CA GLN A 65 16.42 -8.68 0.85
C GLN A 65 14.97 -9.15 1.06
N ALA A 66 14.58 -9.41 2.32
CA ALA A 66 13.21 -9.81 2.66
C ALA A 66 12.21 -8.69 2.34
N VAL A 67 12.54 -7.45 2.68
CA VAL A 67 11.69 -6.27 2.43
C VAL A 67 11.55 -6.03 0.92
N GLN A 68 12.64 -6.16 0.17
CA GLN A 68 12.65 -6.08 -1.30
C GLN A 68 11.76 -7.16 -1.93
N ALA A 69 11.89 -8.41 -1.52
CA ALA A 69 11.07 -9.51 -2.03
C ALA A 69 9.58 -9.28 -1.76
N THR A 70 9.22 -8.86 -0.53
CA THR A 70 7.83 -8.58 -0.18
C THR A 70 7.26 -7.36 -0.90
N SER A 71 8.07 -6.33 -1.16
CA SER A 71 7.65 -5.12 -1.89
C SER A 71 7.45 -5.37 -3.38
N VAL A 72 8.30 -6.19 -4.01
CA VAL A 72 8.09 -6.63 -5.40
C VAL A 72 6.81 -7.45 -5.51
N LEU A 73 6.60 -8.38 -4.57
CA LEU A 73 5.38 -9.19 -4.52
C LEU A 73 4.13 -8.33 -4.33
N ALA A 74 4.19 -7.32 -3.45
CA ALA A 74 3.12 -6.34 -3.27
C ALA A 74 2.80 -5.56 -4.56
N CYS A 75 3.84 -5.15 -5.31
CA CYS A 75 3.68 -4.47 -6.59
C CYS A 75 2.98 -5.34 -7.64
N VAL A 76 3.35 -6.61 -7.74
CA VAL A 76 2.68 -7.55 -8.65
C VAL A 76 1.20 -7.69 -8.29
N PHE A 77 0.87 -7.92 -7.01
CA PHE A 77 -0.53 -8.06 -6.60
C PHE A 77 -1.33 -6.75 -6.74
N ALA A 78 -0.73 -5.59 -6.49
CA ALA A 78 -1.36 -4.29 -6.70
C ALA A 78 -1.71 -4.06 -8.19
N VAL A 79 -0.76 -4.31 -9.10
CA VAL A 79 -1.00 -4.18 -10.55
C VAL A 79 -2.08 -5.17 -11.01
N LEU A 80 -2.05 -6.42 -10.53
CA LEU A 80 -3.10 -7.39 -10.83
C LEU A 80 -4.47 -6.93 -10.30
N SER A 81 -4.53 -6.40 -9.07
CA SER A 81 -5.74 -5.82 -8.47
C SER A 81 -6.28 -4.68 -9.33
N LEU A 82 -5.41 -3.79 -9.84
CA LEU A 82 -5.80 -2.70 -10.75
C LEU A 82 -6.40 -3.21 -12.06
N PHE A 83 -5.74 -4.18 -12.71
CA PHE A 83 -6.26 -4.76 -13.95
C PHE A 83 -7.64 -5.40 -13.75
N VAL A 84 -7.80 -6.17 -12.68
CA VAL A 84 -9.09 -6.77 -12.32
C VAL A 84 -10.12 -5.68 -12.01
N PHE A 85 -9.73 -4.61 -11.30
CA PHE A 85 -10.60 -3.48 -10.99
C PHE A 85 -11.09 -2.77 -12.27
N VAL A 86 -10.20 -2.51 -13.22
CA VAL A 86 -10.54 -1.93 -14.53
C VAL A 86 -11.43 -2.87 -15.34
N ALA A 87 -11.12 -4.17 -15.37
CA ALA A 87 -11.98 -5.16 -16.02
C ALA A 87 -13.38 -5.19 -15.37
N GLN A 88 -13.46 -5.12 -14.05
CA GLN A 88 -14.73 -5.01 -13.34
C GLN A 88 -15.48 -3.73 -13.70
N LEU A 89 -14.80 -2.60 -13.92
CA LEU A 89 -15.42 -1.34 -14.33
C LEU A 89 -16.13 -1.48 -15.68
N PHE A 90 -15.51 -2.14 -16.66
CA PHE A 90 -16.04 -2.28 -18.02
C PHE A 90 -16.99 -3.49 -18.21
N THR A 91 -16.80 -4.60 -17.51
CA THR A 91 -17.45 -5.88 -17.87
C THR A 91 -18.81 -6.14 -17.21
N LEU A 92 -19.15 -5.56 -16.05
CA LEU A 92 -20.27 -6.10 -15.24
C LEU A 92 -21.65 -5.38 -15.34
N PRO A 93 -22.74 -6.15 -15.43
CA PRO A 93 -24.05 -5.84 -14.86
C PRO A 93 -24.06 -6.03 -13.32
N LYS A 94 -25.02 -5.40 -12.65
CA LYS A 94 -25.14 -5.19 -11.19
C LYS A 94 -25.16 -6.49 -10.35
N GLY A 95 -24.15 -6.80 -9.52
CA GLY A 95 -24.37 -7.78 -8.43
C GLY A 95 -23.20 -8.30 -7.59
N GLN A 96 -22.10 -8.79 -8.21
CA GLN A 96 -21.08 -9.63 -7.54
C GLN A 96 -19.65 -9.04 -7.59
N ARG A 97 -19.56 -7.72 -7.76
CA ARG A 97 -18.48 -7.04 -8.47
C ARG A 97 -17.21 -6.73 -7.65
N PHE A 98 -17.07 -7.17 -6.39
CA PHE A 98 -16.05 -6.59 -5.49
C PHE A 98 -15.26 -7.56 -4.59
N THR A 99 -15.63 -8.84 -4.48
CA THR A 99 -14.90 -9.74 -3.57
C THR A 99 -13.49 -10.03 -4.07
N PHE A 100 -13.31 -10.23 -5.37
CA PHE A 100 -12.03 -10.71 -5.91
C PHE A 100 -10.93 -9.63 -5.92
N THR A 101 -11.28 -8.40 -6.28
CA THR A 101 -10.39 -7.23 -6.17
C THR A 101 -10.04 -6.94 -4.72
N GLY A 102 -11.03 -6.92 -3.83
CA GLY A 102 -10.79 -6.72 -2.40
C GLY A 102 -9.84 -7.75 -1.78
N ILE A 103 -9.93 -9.03 -2.18
CA ILE A 103 -9.01 -10.08 -1.69
C ILE A 103 -7.57 -9.84 -2.20
N LEU A 104 -7.39 -9.56 -3.50
CA LEU A 104 -6.07 -9.24 -4.05
C LEU A 104 -5.47 -7.99 -3.40
N GLN A 105 -6.32 -7.00 -3.13
CA GLN A 105 -5.94 -5.77 -2.44
C GLN A 105 -5.49 -6.03 -1.01
N LEU A 106 -6.24 -6.85 -0.25
CA LEU A 106 -5.84 -7.25 1.10
C LEU A 106 -4.50 -7.98 1.11
N ILE A 107 -4.24 -8.86 0.15
CA ILE A 107 -2.95 -9.55 0.03
C ILE A 107 -1.83 -8.55 -0.25
N ALA A 108 -2.03 -7.62 -1.18
CA ALA A 108 -1.04 -6.58 -1.47
C ALA A 108 -0.73 -5.72 -0.23
N CYS A 109 -1.76 -5.26 0.49
CA CYS A 109 -1.61 -4.48 1.72
C CYS A 109 -0.91 -5.28 2.84
N LEU A 110 -1.22 -6.57 3.00
CA LEU A 110 -0.52 -7.44 3.95
C LEU A 110 0.97 -7.55 3.61
N CYS A 111 1.34 -7.69 2.33
CA CYS A 111 2.74 -7.71 1.92
C CYS A 111 3.47 -6.40 2.27
N VAL A 112 2.85 -5.23 2.04
CA VAL A 112 3.41 -3.93 2.42
C VAL A 112 3.54 -3.78 3.93
N MET A 113 2.54 -4.24 4.69
CA MET A 113 2.57 -4.21 6.15
C MET A 113 3.69 -5.07 6.74
N ILE A 114 3.93 -6.25 6.17
CA ILE A 114 5.05 -7.11 6.55
C ILE A 114 6.37 -6.41 6.22
N ALA A 115 6.49 -5.82 5.04
CA ALA A 115 7.67 -5.05 4.63
C ALA A 115 7.95 -3.88 5.59
N ALA A 116 6.92 -3.10 5.95
CA ALA A 116 7.00 -2.00 6.90
C ALA A 116 7.37 -2.45 8.32
N SER A 117 6.80 -3.57 8.78
CA SER A 117 7.08 -4.13 10.12
C SER A 117 8.51 -4.66 10.23
N VAL A 118 8.99 -5.38 9.21
CA VAL A 118 10.37 -5.87 9.12
C VAL A 118 11.35 -4.69 8.99
N TYR A 119 10.96 -3.61 8.32
CA TYR A 119 11.75 -2.39 8.24
C TYR A 119 11.86 -1.70 9.62
N THR A 120 10.77 -1.61 10.39
CA THR A 120 10.76 -0.99 11.73
C THR A 120 11.42 -1.82 12.81
N ALA A 121 11.42 -3.16 12.66
CA ALA A 121 12.03 -4.06 13.63
C ALA A 121 13.57 -4.02 13.59
N LYS A 122 14.15 -3.37 12.57
CA LYS A 122 15.60 -3.24 12.47
C LYS A 122 16.11 -2.09 13.31
N PRO A 123 17.22 -2.29 14.05
CA PRO A 123 17.84 -1.21 14.78
C PRO A 123 18.28 -0.12 13.79
N PRO A 124 18.06 1.17 14.12
CA PRO A 124 18.50 2.26 13.27
C PRO A 124 20.02 2.16 13.05
N PRO A 125 20.51 2.37 11.82
CA PRO A 125 21.94 2.39 11.55
C PRO A 125 22.55 3.48 12.43
N SER A 126 23.51 3.08 13.24
CA SER A 126 24.16 3.82 14.32
C SER A 126 24.37 5.33 14.06
N SER A 127 24.08 6.10 15.13
CA SER A 127 24.63 7.42 15.51
C SER A 127 24.10 8.72 14.89
N GLN A 128 22.92 8.78 14.26
CA GLN A 128 22.24 10.06 13.98
C GLN A 128 20.73 9.96 14.26
N GLU A 129 20.31 10.55 15.38
CA GLU A 129 18.99 10.44 16.01
C GLU A 129 17.84 11.25 15.36
N GLU A 130 17.90 11.68 14.10
CA GLU A 130 16.86 12.58 13.54
C GLU A 130 16.27 12.12 12.20
N GLY A 131 16.07 10.82 12.00
CA GLY A 131 15.32 10.33 10.86
C GLY A 131 13.83 10.19 11.14
N ARG A 132 12.98 10.65 10.21
CA ARG A 132 11.52 10.52 10.27
C ARG A 132 11.05 9.46 9.27
N TYR A 133 10.02 8.72 9.66
CA TYR A 133 9.31 7.85 8.72
C TYR A 133 8.73 8.69 7.58
N GLY A 134 9.00 8.28 6.34
CA GLY A 134 8.52 9.00 5.17
C GLY A 134 7.03 8.79 4.92
N HIS A 135 6.47 9.55 3.98
CA HIS A 135 5.04 9.52 3.68
C HIS A 135 4.54 8.13 3.27
N SER A 136 5.35 7.34 2.56
CA SER A 136 4.99 6.00 2.11
C SER A 136 4.77 5.02 3.26
N TYR A 137 5.53 5.16 4.35
CA TYR A 137 5.32 4.36 5.56
C TYR A 137 3.97 4.67 6.21
N VAL A 138 3.63 5.96 6.34
CA VAL A 138 2.34 6.38 6.92
C VAL A 138 1.17 5.94 6.04
N LEU A 139 1.32 6.07 4.71
CA LEU A 139 0.32 5.65 3.74
C LEU A 139 0.08 4.13 3.78
N ALA A 140 1.10 3.31 4.04
CA ALA A 140 0.94 1.85 4.18
C ALA A 140 -0.02 1.48 5.33
N TRP A 141 0.16 2.10 6.50
CA TRP A 141 -0.71 1.86 7.66
C TRP A 141 -2.13 2.37 7.43
N ILE A 142 -2.28 3.55 6.82
CA ILE A 142 -3.59 4.11 6.50
C ILE A 142 -4.33 3.24 5.49
N SER A 143 -3.65 2.83 4.42
CA SER A 143 -4.18 1.90 3.40
C SER A 143 -4.66 0.60 4.05
N PHE A 144 -3.85 -0.02 4.91
CA PHE A 144 -4.25 -1.26 5.57
C PHE A 144 -5.56 -1.12 6.39
N VAL A 145 -5.69 -0.05 7.17
CA VAL A 145 -6.89 0.20 7.99
C VAL A 145 -8.12 0.45 7.09
N LEU A 146 -7.95 1.22 6.01
CA LEU A 146 -9.02 1.51 5.06
C LEU A 146 -9.48 0.24 4.34
N THR A 147 -8.56 -0.57 3.80
CA THR A 147 -8.87 -1.85 3.15
C THR A 147 -9.55 -2.82 4.13
N PHE A 148 -9.15 -2.83 5.41
CA PHE A 148 -9.80 -3.67 6.42
C PHE A 148 -11.25 -3.24 6.70
N ILE A 149 -11.49 -1.93 6.87
CA ILE A 149 -12.85 -1.39 7.08
C ILE A 149 -13.74 -1.68 5.88
N LEU A 150 -13.21 -1.55 4.67
CA LEU A 150 -13.90 -1.90 3.42
C LEU A 150 -14.29 -3.38 3.39
N ALA A 151 -13.36 -4.27 3.70
CA ALA A 151 -13.60 -5.71 3.75
C ALA A 151 -14.69 -6.07 4.77
N VAL A 152 -14.65 -5.50 5.98
CA VAL A 152 -15.66 -5.73 7.02
C VAL A 152 -17.03 -5.19 6.59
N THR A 153 -17.08 -3.97 6.05
CA THR A 153 -18.31 -3.34 5.55
C THR A 153 -18.93 -4.21 4.45
N TYR A 154 -18.10 -4.77 3.57
CA TYR A 154 -18.54 -5.67 2.51
C TYR A 154 -19.16 -6.96 3.06
N LEU A 155 -18.52 -7.60 4.04
CA LEU A 155 -19.05 -8.81 4.68
C LEU A 155 -20.40 -8.56 5.35
N ILE A 156 -20.56 -7.42 6.04
CA ILE A 156 -21.82 -7.04 6.69
C ILE A 156 -22.92 -6.81 5.64
N LEU A 157 -22.61 -6.13 4.53
CA LEU A 157 -23.56 -5.89 3.45
C LEU A 157 -23.98 -7.19 2.74
N ARG A 158 -23.06 -8.14 2.58
CA ARG A 158 -23.36 -9.45 2.01
C ARG A 158 -24.31 -10.25 2.91
N LYS A 159 -24.06 -10.28 4.22
CA LYS A 159 -24.92 -10.96 5.19
C LYS A 159 -26.36 -10.40 5.25
N LYS A 160 -26.55 -9.12 4.92
CA LYS A 160 -27.88 -8.48 4.80
C LYS A 160 -28.59 -8.78 3.47
N SER A 161 -27.91 -9.41 2.52
CA SER A 161 -28.45 -9.71 1.18
C SER A 161 -28.90 -11.16 1.02
N GLU A 162 -28.37 -12.08 1.84
CA GLU A 162 -28.98 -13.39 2.16
C GLU A 162 -30.11 -13.21 3.18
#